data_AF-A0A8D8MS20-F1
#
_entry.id   AF-A0A8D8MS20-F1
#
_cell.length_a   1.000
_cell.length_b   1.000
_cell.length_c   1.000
_cell.angle_alpha   90.00
_cell.angle_beta   90.00
_cell.angle_gamma   90.00
#
_symmetry.space_group_name_H-M   'P 1'
#
loop_
_entity.id
_entity.type
_entity.pdbx_description
1 polymer ?
#
loop_
_entity_poly.entity_id
_entity_poly.type
_entity_poly.pdbx_seq_one_letter_code
_entity_poly.pdbx_strand_id
1 'polypeptide(L)'
;THKSGWICYLNFSMKMLLNLVILGVIFIRACSSISVDENGYILYCPCMGRFGNQADHFLGALGFAHALNRTLVLPPWVEYRKGEARSIQVPFDAYFQVAPLGEFTKVITMENFMTALAPSLWPPENRTSFCYTERMDLDGKMSGGCNAKSGNPFGPFWDNFGVDFVKSEFFGPKLNYDVYHHDMASKWNERYPAERWPVIAFTGAPASFPIQIANRELHQYLRWSVSIENEARDFIRHKLPKGAFIGIHLR
;
A
#
# COMPACT_ATOMS: atom_id res chain seq x y z
N THR A 1 -28.38 42.34 51.31
CA THR A 1 -28.84 41.18 50.53
C THR A 1 -28.53 41.42 49.06
N HIS A 2 -27.97 40.41 48.37
CA HIS A 2 -27.77 40.28 46.90
C HIS A 2 -26.76 41.19 46.17
N LYS A 3 -25.44 41.03 46.38
CA LYS A 3 -24.43 41.43 45.36
C LYS A 3 -23.16 40.55 45.23
N SER A 4 -23.09 39.37 45.85
CA SER A 4 -21.88 38.51 45.82
C SER A 4 -21.98 37.24 44.95
N GLY A 5 -23.14 36.95 44.34
CA GLY A 5 -23.35 35.71 43.57
C GLY A 5 -22.93 35.74 42.10
N TRP A 6 -22.84 36.92 41.47
CA TRP A 6 -22.70 36.99 39.99
C TRP A 6 -21.25 36.88 39.49
N ILE A 7 -20.25 37.20 40.32
CA ILE A 7 -18.83 37.22 39.92
C ILE A 7 -18.21 35.81 39.92
N CYS A 8 -18.70 34.88 40.75
CA CYS A 8 -18.27 33.47 40.71
C CYS A 8 -18.86 32.71 39.51
N TYR A 9 -20.13 32.96 39.16
CA TYR A 9 -20.77 32.31 38.00
C TYR A 9 -20.15 32.76 36.67
N LEU A 10 -19.76 34.04 36.53
CA LEU A 10 -19.07 34.52 35.33
C LEU A 10 -17.68 33.88 35.14
N ASN A 11 -16.90 33.75 36.21
CA ASN A 11 -15.56 33.15 36.16
C ASN A 11 -15.57 31.64 35.92
N PHE A 12 -16.58 30.93 36.41
CA PHE A 12 -16.74 29.50 36.16
C PHE A 12 -17.19 29.22 34.71
N SER A 13 -18.12 30.03 34.20
CA SER A 13 -18.61 29.95 32.82
C SER A 13 -17.52 30.25 31.78
N MET A 14 -16.67 31.26 32.04
CA MET A 14 -15.59 31.65 31.12
C MET A 14 -14.45 30.61 31.05
N LYS A 15 -14.11 29.95 32.17
CA LYS A 15 -13.14 28.83 32.17
C LYS A 15 -13.68 27.59 31.46
N MET A 16 -14.99 27.33 31.58
CA MET A 16 -15.65 26.22 30.88
C MET A 16 -15.72 26.46 29.36
N LEU A 17 -16.00 27.71 28.94
CA LEU A 17 -15.95 28.11 27.53
C LEU A 17 -14.51 28.03 26.97
N LEU A 18 -13.51 28.50 27.72
CA LEU A 18 -12.11 28.44 27.28
C LEU A 18 -11.62 27.01 27.14
N ASN A 19 -11.99 26.11 28.06
CA ASN A 19 -11.66 24.68 27.97
C ASN A 19 -12.42 23.97 26.82
N LEU A 20 -13.66 24.36 26.51
CA LEU A 20 -14.41 23.87 25.35
C LEU A 20 -13.82 24.37 24.02
N VAL A 21 -13.34 25.61 23.97
CA VAL A 21 -12.62 26.14 22.80
C VAL A 21 -11.27 25.46 22.63
N ILE A 22 -10.53 25.21 23.71
CA ILE A 22 -9.26 24.46 23.64
C ILE A 22 -9.51 23.01 23.21
N LEU A 23 -10.55 22.33 23.73
CA LEU A 23 -10.93 20.99 23.24
C LEU A 23 -11.36 21.02 21.77
N GLY A 24 -12.09 22.04 21.33
CA GLY A 24 -12.51 22.23 19.94
C GLY A 24 -11.34 22.50 19.00
N VAL A 25 -10.35 23.31 19.41
CA VAL A 25 -9.13 23.58 18.65
C VAL A 25 -8.22 22.34 18.59
N ILE A 26 -8.22 21.50 19.63
CA ILE A 26 -7.52 20.20 19.62
C ILE A 26 -8.24 19.21 18.69
N PHE A 27 -9.58 19.20 18.64
CA PHE A 27 -10.35 18.33 17.76
C PHE A 27 -10.24 18.72 16.27
N ILE A 28 -10.12 20.02 15.97
CA ILE A 28 -9.94 20.51 14.59
C ILE A 28 -8.53 20.18 14.03
N ARG A 29 -7.54 19.92 14.90
CA ARG A 29 -6.16 19.60 14.47
C ARG A 29 -5.91 18.14 14.08
N ALA A 30 -6.90 17.26 14.14
CA ALA A 30 -6.73 15.84 13.78
C ALA A 30 -7.33 15.45 12.42
N CYS A 31 -7.58 16.42 11.53
CA CYS A 31 -7.79 16.12 10.12
C CYS A 31 -6.44 16.25 9.39
N SER A 32 -5.60 15.23 9.49
CA SER A 32 -4.43 15.12 8.62
C SER A 32 -4.95 14.92 7.19
N SER A 33 -5.08 16.01 6.44
CA SER A 33 -5.37 15.92 5.01
C SER A 33 -4.23 15.15 4.34
N ILE A 34 -4.55 14.06 3.64
CA ILE A 34 -3.58 13.34 2.83
C ILE A 34 -3.10 14.29 1.73
N SER A 35 -1.83 14.69 1.78
CA SER A 35 -1.22 15.56 0.78
C SER A 35 -0.73 14.75 -0.41
N VAL A 36 -0.82 15.35 -1.60
CA VAL A 36 -0.24 14.79 -2.83
C VAL A 36 1.30 14.81 -2.71
N ASP A 37 1.93 13.69 -3.04
CA ASP A 37 3.38 13.58 -3.18
C ASP A 37 3.79 14.03 -4.59
N GLU A 38 4.58 15.09 -4.66
CA GLU A 38 5.07 15.65 -5.93
C GLU A 38 5.98 14.67 -6.68
N ASN A 39 6.62 13.72 -5.99
CA ASN A 39 7.39 12.66 -6.65
C ASN A 39 6.51 11.56 -7.26
N GLY A 40 5.21 11.54 -6.94
CA GLY A 40 4.25 10.58 -7.46
C GLY A 40 4.27 9.20 -6.78
N TYR A 41 3.53 8.27 -7.37
CA TYR A 41 3.09 7.03 -6.72
C TYR A 41 3.36 5.79 -7.56
N ILE A 42 3.61 4.68 -6.89
CA ILE A 42 3.73 3.34 -7.49
C ILE A 42 2.60 2.47 -6.98
N LEU A 43 1.82 1.90 -7.90
CA LEU A 43 0.79 0.89 -7.64
C LEU A 43 1.20 -0.41 -8.32
N TYR A 44 0.81 -1.53 -7.74
CA TYR A 44 0.96 -2.83 -8.39
C TYR A 44 -0.08 -3.82 -7.90
N CYS A 45 -0.33 -4.85 -8.70
CA CYS A 45 -1.04 -6.04 -8.22
C CYS A 45 -0.05 -7.09 -7.68
N PRO A 46 -0.22 -7.62 -6.45
CA PRO A 46 0.48 -8.80 -5.96
C PRO A 46 -0.08 -10.09 -6.59
N CYS A 47 -0.13 -10.11 -7.93
CA CYS A 47 -0.88 -11.08 -8.74
C CYS A 47 -0.18 -12.42 -8.98
N MET A 48 0.96 -12.70 -8.33
CA MET A 48 1.72 -13.93 -8.54
C MET A 48 1.88 -14.73 -7.24
N GLY A 49 1.41 -15.97 -7.26
CA GLY A 49 1.54 -16.90 -6.15
C GLY A 49 0.62 -16.59 -4.96
N ARG A 50 0.96 -17.16 -3.79
CA ARG A 50 0.24 -16.99 -2.52
C ARG A 50 1.02 -16.04 -1.60
N PHE A 51 0.60 -15.89 -0.35
CA PHE A 51 1.17 -14.97 0.63
C PHE A 51 2.71 -14.90 0.63
N GLY A 52 3.42 -16.03 0.69
CA GLY A 52 4.89 -16.02 0.67
C GLY A 52 5.51 -15.37 -0.59
N ASN A 53 4.94 -15.63 -1.77
CA ASN A 53 5.38 -14.97 -3.01
C ASN A 53 5.06 -13.47 -2.99
N GLN A 54 3.87 -13.11 -2.49
CA GLN A 54 3.42 -11.73 -2.41
C GLN A 54 4.28 -10.92 -1.41
N ALA A 55 4.66 -11.52 -0.28
CA ALA A 55 5.55 -10.93 0.70
C ALA A 55 6.97 -10.71 0.14
N ASP A 56 7.53 -11.70 -0.56
CA ASP A 56 8.82 -11.56 -1.25
C ASP A 56 8.77 -10.40 -2.26
N HIS A 57 7.74 -10.38 -3.10
CA HIS A 57 7.52 -9.31 -4.07
C HIS A 57 7.32 -7.94 -3.44
N PHE A 58 6.61 -7.88 -2.31
CA PHE A 58 6.39 -6.63 -1.58
C PHE A 58 7.71 -6.01 -1.13
N LEU A 59 8.64 -6.81 -0.59
CA LEU A 59 9.97 -6.30 -0.21
C LEU A 59 10.71 -5.70 -1.40
N GLY A 60 10.60 -6.32 -2.58
CA GLY A 60 11.20 -5.79 -3.80
C GLY A 60 10.54 -4.50 -4.29
N ALA A 61 9.21 -4.45 -4.26
CA ALA A 61 8.45 -3.25 -4.63
C ALA A 61 8.72 -2.09 -3.66
N LEU A 62 8.95 -2.38 -2.38
CA LEU A 62 9.34 -1.39 -1.36
C LEU A 62 10.70 -0.79 -1.65
N GLY A 63 11.71 -1.63 -1.94
CA GLY A 63 13.04 -1.16 -2.36
C GLY A 63 13.00 -0.37 -3.68
N PHE A 64 12.22 -0.84 -4.65
CA PHE A 64 12.02 -0.17 -5.93
C PHE A 64 11.41 1.23 -5.75
N ALA A 65 10.35 1.36 -4.96
CA ALA A 65 9.70 2.64 -4.71
C ALA A 65 10.61 3.64 -3.97
N HIS A 66 11.36 3.15 -2.98
CA HIS A 66 12.39 3.93 -2.29
C HIS A 66 13.45 4.46 -3.28
N ALA A 67 13.98 3.60 -4.15
CA ALA A 67 15.01 4.00 -5.12
C ALA A 67 14.51 5.05 -6.13
N LEU A 68 13.24 4.99 -6.52
CA LEU A 68 12.61 5.99 -7.39
C LEU A 68 12.15 7.25 -6.64
N ASN A 69 12.24 7.27 -5.30
CA ASN A 69 11.73 8.33 -4.43
C ASN A 69 10.21 8.58 -4.59
N ARG A 70 9.46 7.53 -4.90
CA ARG A 70 7.99 7.56 -5.10
C ARG A 70 7.29 6.95 -3.91
N THR A 71 6.10 7.46 -3.57
CA THR A 71 5.27 6.84 -2.54
C THR A 71 4.76 5.48 -3.02
N LEU A 72 5.01 4.42 -2.24
CA LEU A 72 4.44 3.10 -2.53
C LEU A 72 2.99 3.04 -2.05
N VAL A 73 2.08 2.73 -2.95
CA VAL A 73 0.69 2.41 -2.60
C VAL A 73 0.64 0.94 -2.22
N LEU A 74 0.42 0.66 -0.93
CA LEU A 74 0.38 -0.67 -0.34
C LEU A 74 -0.84 -1.41 -0.87
N PRO A 75 -0.68 -2.47 -1.67
CA PRO A 75 -1.81 -3.21 -2.19
C PRO A 75 -2.41 -4.10 -1.10
N PRO A 76 -3.71 -4.45 -1.19
CA PRO A 76 -4.25 -5.52 -0.39
C PRO A 76 -3.59 -6.86 -0.76
N TRP A 77 -3.49 -7.75 0.21
CA TRP A 77 -3.08 -9.13 0.03
C TRP A 77 -4.15 -9.91 -0.74
N VAL A 78 -3.71 -10.80 -1.63
CA VAL A 78 -4.62 -11.64 -2.41
C VAL A 78 -4.69 -13.01 -1.75
N GLU A 79 -5.86 -13.37 -1.19
CA GLU A 79 -6.13 -14.73 -0.72
C GLU A 79 -7.01 -15.49 -1.71
N TYR A 80 -6.71 -16.79 -1.84
CA TYR A 80 -7.52 -17.72 -2.62
C TYR A 80 -8.25 -18.64 -1.67
N ARG A 81 -9.58 -18.62 -1.73
CA ARG A 81 -10.44 -19.48 -0.91
C ARG A 81 -10.92 -20.68 -1.71
N LYS A 82 -10.87 -21.86 -1.09
CA LYS A 82 -11.34 -23.10 -1.74
C LYS A 82 -12.83 -22.97 -2.03
N GLY A 83 -13.21 -23.21 -3.28
CA GLY A 83 -14.60 -23.13 -3.73
C GLY A 83 -15.03 -21.73 -4.17
N GLU A 84 -14.19 -20.70 -4.00
CA GLU A 84 -14.46 -19.36 -4.52
C GLU A 84 -13.77 -19.18 -5.88
N ALA A 85 -14.54 -18.72 -6.88
CA ALA A 85 -14.02 -18.50 -8.23
C ALA A 85 -13.14 -17.23 -8.34
N ARG A 86 -13.33 -16.27 -7.43
CA ARG A 86 -12.60 -15.01 -7.37
C ARG A 86 -11.69 -15.01 -6.14
N SER A 87 -10.54 -14.36 -6.25
CA SER A 87 -9.70 -14.06 -5.09
C SER A 87 -10.32 -12.96 -4.26
N ILE A 88 -9.97 -12.92 -2.98
CA ILE A 88 -10.33 -11.83 -2.07
C ILE A 88 -9.14 -10.90 -1.85
N GLN A 89 -9.42 -9.62 -1.65
CA GLN A 89 -8.44 -8.58 -1.42
C GLN A 89 -8.52 -8.17 0.06
N VAL A 90 -7.55 -8.62 0.84
CA VAL A 90 -7.45 -8.32 2.27
C VAL A 90 -6.60 -7.07 2.45
N PRO A 91 -7.09 -5.99 3.08
CA PRO A 91 -6.32 -4.76 3.27
C PRO A 91 -4.93 -5.02 3.85
N PHE A 92 -3.94 -4.24 3.41
CA PHE A 92 -2.56 -4.41 3.86
C PHE A 92 -2.46 -4.39 5.41
N ASP A 93 -3.20 -3.45 6.00
CA ASP A 93 -3.20 -3.13 7.42
C ASP A 93 -3.99 -4.13 8.29
N ALA A 94 -4.69 -5.08 7.67
CA ALA A 94 -5.24 -6.23 8.39
C ALA A 94 -4.12 -7.06 9.04
N TYR A 95 -3.00 -7.24 8.32
CA TYR A 95 -1.89 -8.07 8.79
C TYR A 95 -0.71 -7.28 9.35
N PHE A 96 -0.42 -6.10 8.79
CA PHE A 96 0.80 -5.38 9.14
C PHE A 96 0.51 -3.92 9.52
N GLN A 97 1.30 -3.37 10.43
CA GLN A 97 1.23 -1.94 10.73
C GLN A 97 1.80 -1.14 9.56
N VAL A 98 1.13 -0.04 9.19
CA VAL A 98 1.60 0.85 8.11
C VAL A 98 2.72 1.78 8.59
N ALA A 99 2.62 2.29 9.81
CA ALA A 99 3.55 3.30 10.34
C ALA A 99 5.04 2.90 10.27
N PRO A 100 5.46 1.67 10.65
CA PRO A 100 6.88 1.30 10.59
C PRO A 100 7.50 1.31 9.19
N LEU A 101 6.70 1.12 8.13
CA LEU A 101 7.19 1.23 6.75
C LEU A 101 7.60 2.66 6.39
N GLY A 102 6.93 3.64 7.00
CA GLY A 102 7.23 5.07 6.84
C GLY A 102 8.61 5.47 7.33
N GLU A 103 9.28 4.63 8.12
CA GLU A 103 10.68 4.82 8.53
C GLU A 103 11.65 4.57 7.38
N PHE A 104 11.26 3.81 6.36
CA PHE A 104 12.09 3.46 5.19
C PHE A 104 11.72 4.25 3.94
N THR A 105 10.43 4.29 3.59
CA THR A 105 9.95 5.04 2.42
C THR A 105 8.53 5.52 2.64
N LYS A 106 8.10 6.51 1.83
CA LYS A 106 6.73 7.02 1.87
C LYS A 106 5.77 5.92 1.42
N VAL A 107 4.72 5.69 2.20
CA VAL A 107 3.69 4.68 1.91
C VAL A 107 2.30 5.21 2.16
N ILE A 108 1.32 4.65 1.47
CA ILE A 108 -0.12 4.89 1.68
C ILE A 108 -0.88 3.60 1.34
N THR A 109 -1.98 3.29 2.04
CA THR A 109 -2.80 2.13 1.66
C THR A 109 -3.53 2.36 0.34
N MET A 110 -3.78 1.30 -0.43
CA MET A 110 -4.56 1.39 -1.68
C MET A 110 -5.93 2.00 -1.43
N GLU A 111 -6.59 1.66 -0.33
CA GLU A 111 -7.89 2.20 0.08
C GLU A 111 -7.82 3.73 0.23
N ASN A 112 -6.83 4.24 0.96
CA ASN A 112 -6.64 5.67 1.16
C ASN A 112 -6.23 6.39 -0.14
N PHE A 113 -5.37 5.78 -0.94
CA PHE A 113 -4.98 6.34 -2.24
C PHE A 113 -6.19 6.46 -3.18
N MET A 114 -6.96 5.38 -3.32
CA MET A 114 -8.10 5.33 -4.23
C MET A 114 -9.24 6.24 -3.82
N THR A 115 -9.44 6.46 -2.52
CA THR A 115 -10.51 7.33 -2.00
C THR A 115 -10.10 8.80 -1.96
N ALA A 116 -8.90 9.12 -1.49
CA ALA A 116 -8.49 10.51 -1.23
C ALA A 116 -7.75 11.17 -2.40
N LEU A 117 -7.02 10.40 -3.22
CA LEU A 117 -6.08 10.97 -4.21
C LEU A 117 -6.42 10.59 -5.66
N ALA A 118 -6.82 9.34 -5.91
CA ALA A 118 -7.08 8.87 -7.27
C ALA A 118 -8.14 9.68 -8.04
N PRO A 119 -9.25 10.17 -7.45
CA PRO A 119 -10.26 10.92 -8.20
C PRO A 119 -9.73 12.18 -8.90
N SER A 120 -8.73 12.85 -8.30
CA SER A 120 -8.12 14.06 -8.86
C SER A 120 -6.78 13.78 -9.56
N LEU A 121 -5.92 12.94 -8.97
CA LEU A 121 -4.57 12.68 -9.46
C LEU A 121 -4.53 11.64 -10.59
N TRP A 122 -5.46 10.67 -10.57
CA TRP A 122 -5.46 9.50 -11.47
C TRP A 122 -6.89 9.12 -11.92
N PRO A 123 -7.57 10.05 -12.63
CA PRO A 123 -8.95 9.86 -13.02
C PRO A 123 -9.08 8.73 -14.07
N PRO A 124 -10.27 8.10 -14.19
CA PRO A 124 -10.49 6.92 -15.04
C PRO A 124 -9.94 7.03 -16.47
N GLU A 125 -10.07 8.18 -17.10
CA GLU A 125 -9.62 8.48 -18.47
C GLU A 125 -8.08 8.52 -18.65
N ASN A 126 -7.32 8.53 -17.56
CA ASN A 126 -5.86 8.60 -17.58
C ASN A 126 -5.17 7.35 -17.03
N ARG A 127 -5.94 6.31 -16.67
CA ARG A 127 -5.40 5.10 -16.06
C ARG A 127 -4.62 4.26 -17.07
N THR A 128 -3.30 4.29 -16.94
CA THR A 128 -2.36 3.56 -17.80
C THR A 128 -1.77 2.39 -17.03
N SER A 129 -1.81 1.19 -17.62
CA SER A 129 -1.20 -0.01 -17.06
C SER A 129 0.23 -0.19 -17.56
N PHE A 130 1.14 -0.56 -16.67
CA PHE A 130 2.56 -0.76 -16.98
C PHE A 130 2.92 -2.25 -17.00
N CYS A 131 3.65 -2.66 -18.03
CA CYS A 131 4.21 -4.00 -18.16
C CYS A 131 5.50 -3.98 -18.99
N TYR A 132 6.30 -5.04 -18.91
CA TYR A 132 7.60 -5.09 -19.60
C TYR A 132 7.44 -5.04 -21.12
N THR A 133 6.54 -5.87 -21.64
CA THR A 133 6.15 -5.97 -23.05
C THR A 133 4.67 -6.34 -23.12
N GLU A 134 4.12 -6.36 -24.32
CA GLU A 134 2.80 -6.90 -24.60
C GLU A 134 2.61 -8.29 -23.95
N ARG A 135 1.43 -8.49 -23.34
CA ARG A 135 1.03 -9.73 -22.68
C ARG A 135 -0.08 -10.40 -23.47
N MET A 136 -0.10 -11.73 -23.49
CA MET A 136 -1.20 -12.52 -24.05
C MET A 136 -2.46 -12.38 -23.18
N ASP A 137 -3.63 -12.49 -23.79
CA ASP A 137 -4.92 -12.58 -23.09
C ASP A 137 -5.31 -14.04 -22.81
N LEU A 138 -6.42 -14.29 -22.11
CA LEU A 138 -6.91 -15.63 -21.77
C LEU A 138 -7.24 -16.48 -22.99
N ASP A 139 -7.57 -15.86 -24.12
CA ASP A 139 -7.84 -16.54 -25.39
C ASP A 139 -6.55 -16.91 -26.16
N GLY A 140 -5.39 -16.63 -25.57
CA GLY A 140 -4.07 -16.90 -26.14
C GLY A 140 -3.66 -15.92 -27.23
N LYS A 141 -4.42 -14.84 -27.47
CA LYS A 141 -4.09 -13.84 -28.48
C LYS A 141 -3.35 -12.65 -27.89
N MET A 142 -2.54 -12.05 -28.73
CA MET A 142 -1.86 -10.78 -28.48
C MET A 142 -2.88 -9.66 -28.70
N SER A 143 -3.17 -8.88 -27.65
CA SER A 143 -4.23 -7.86 -27.63
C SER A 143 -3.71 -6.44 -27.90
N GLY A 144 -2.40 -6.27 -28.06
CA GLY A 144 -1.70 -4.99 -28.17
C GLY A 144 -1.40 -4.31 -26.83
N GLY A 145 -1.68 -4.94 -25.69
CA GLY A 145 -1.64 -4.30 -24.38
C GLY A 145 -1.05 -5.13 -23.24
N CYS A 146 -1.13 -4.58 -22.04
CA CYS A 146 -0.65 -5.23 -20.82
C CYS A 146 -1.63 -6.25 -20.23
N ASN A 147 -2.88 -6.28 -20.70
CA ASN A 147 -3.93 -7.19 -20.19
C ASN A 147 -4.01 -7.23 -18.66
N ALA A 148 -3.97 -6.05 -18.05
CA ALA A 148 -3.81 -5.86 -16.60
C ALA A 148 -4.92 -6.50 -15.75
N LYS A 149 -6.07 -6.81 -16.35
CA LYS A 149 -7.26 -7.40 -15.72
C LYS A 149 -7.59 -8.81 -16.23
N SER A 150 -6.72 -9.39 -17.06
CA SER A 150 -6.96 -10.70 -17.68
C SER A 150 -6.72 -11.84 -16.67
N GLY A 151 -7.78 -12.56 -16.31
CA GLY A 151 -7.75 -13.71 -15.40
C GLY A 151 -7.83 -13.37 -13.91
N ASN A 152 -7.65 -14.39 -13.07
CA ASN A 152 -7.61 -14.28 -11.60
C ASN A 152 -6.15 -14.46 -11.14
N PRO A 153 -5.59 -13.55 -10.32
CA PRO A 153 -6.26 -12.50 -9.54
C PRO A 153 -6.30 -11.11 -10.18
N PHE A 154 -5.78 -10.96 -11.40
CA PHE A 154 -5.66 -9.68 -12.10
C PHE A 154 -6.96 -8.88 -12.17
N GLY A 155 -8.04 -9.44 -12.71
CA GLY A 155 -9.34 -8.78 -12.82
C GLY A 155 -9.93 -8.40 -11.46
N PRO A 156 -10.20 -9.39 -10.57
CA PRO A 156 -10.77 -9.15 -9.25
C PRO A 156 -10.00 -8.11 -8.43
N PHE A 157 -8.66 -8.10 -8.50
CA PHE A 157 -7.84 -7.14 -7.77
C PHE A 157 -8.15 -5.68 -8.17
N TRP A 158 -8.17 -5.37 -9.46
CA TRP A 158 -8.44 -4.01 -9.94
C TRP A 158 -9.94 -3.66 -9.87
N ASP A 159 -10.81 -4.65 -10.06
CA ASP A 159 -12.27 -4.49 -9.88
C ASP A 159 -12.64 -4.06 -8.46
N ASN A 160 -11.92 -4.56 -7.45
CA ASN A 160 -12.12 -4.20 -6.04
C ASN A 160 -12.01 -2.68 -5.78
N PHE A 161 -11.29 -1.95 -6.64
CA PHE A 161 -11.11 -0.51 -6.55
C PHE A 161 -11.77 0.27 -7.70
N GLY A 162 -12.61 -0.38 -8.52
CA GLY A 162 -13.24 0.24 -9.69
C GLY A 162 -12.21 0.76 -10.70
N VAL A 163 -11.10 0.05 -10.88
CA VAL A 163 -10.02 0.40 -11.80
C VAL A 163 -10.20 -0.31 -13.13
N ASP A 164 -10.35 0.48 -14.19
CA ASP A 164 -10.19 0.07 -15.58
C ASP A 164 -9.04 0.86 -16.20
N PHE A 165 -8.27 0.20 -17.06
CA PHE A 165 -7.14 0.81 -17.76
C PHE A 165 -7.53 1.14 -19.18
N VAL A 166 -7.25 2.36 -19.61
CA VAL A 166 -7.53 2.84 -20.96
C VAL A 166 -6.30 2.79 -21.87
N LYS A 167 -5.11 2.63 -21.28
CA LYS A 167 -3.82 2.61 -21.99
C LYS A 167 -2.88 1.56 -21.41
N SER A 168 -1.91 1.15 -22.22
CA SER A 168 -0.78 0.30 -21.82
C SER A 168 0.53 1.02 -22.11
N GLU A 169 1.49 0.93 -21.20
CA GLU A 169 2.84 1.47 -21.33
C GLU A 169 3.87 0.34 -21.19
N PHE A 170 4.74 0.22 -22.19
CA PHE A 170 5.79 -0.79 -22.23
C PHE A 170 7.14 -0.18 -21.90
N PHE A 171 7.70 -0.56 -20.76
CA PHE A 171 8.98 -0.02 -20.30
C PHE A 171 10.20 -0.82 -20.81
N GLY A 172 10.00 -2.09 -21.19
CA GLY A 172 11.04 -2.95 -21.74
C GLY A 172 11.44 -2.58 -23.18
N PRO A 173 12.62 -3.04 -23.65
CA PRO A 173 13.69 -3.69 -22.90
C PRO A 173 14.64 -2.68 -22.20
N LYS A 174 14.37 -1.37 -22.33
CA LYS A 174 15.27 -0.30 -21.86
C LYS A 174 15.35 -0.20 -20.33
N LEU A 175 14.30 -0.62 -19.64
CA LEU A 175 14.18 -0.57 -18.19
C LEU A 175 13.92 -1.95 -17.61
N ASN A 176 14.36 -2.15 -16.37
CA ASN A 176 14.07 -3.33 -15.56
C ASN A 176 13.92 -2.92 -14.09
N TYR A 177 13.56 -3.86 -13.21
CA TYR A 177 13.30 -3.56 -11.79
C TYR A 177 14.54 -3.58 -10.90
N ASP A 178 15.72 -3.91 -11.43
CA ASP A 178 16.95 -3.98 -10.65
C ASP A 178 17.53 -2.57 -10.44
N VAL A 179 17.17 -1.96 -9.33
CA VAL A 179 17.59 -0.61 -8.94
C VAL A 179 18.93 -0.57 -8.21
N TYR A 180 19.53 -1.73 -7.91
CA TYR A 180 20.79 -1.83 -7.17
C TYR A 180 22.01 -1.97 -8.08
N HIS A 181 21.79 -2.45 -9.31
CA HIS A 181 22.83 -2.57 -10.31
C HIS A 181 22.60 -1.54 -11.41
N HIS A 182 23.61 -0.70 -11.66
CA HIS A 182 23.55 0.42 -12.60
C HIS A 182 22.66 1.60 -12.16
N ASP A 183 22.55 2.60 -13.04
CA ASP A 183 21.78 3.83 -12.91
C ASP A 183 20.27 3.63 -13.17
N MET A 184 19.72 2.44 -12.90
CA MET A 184 18.36 2.06 -13.31
C MET A 184 17.29 2.98 -12.71
N ALA A 185 17.42 3.37 -11.43
CA ALA A 185 16.51 4.33 -10.80
C ALA A 185 16.51 5.70 -11.51
N SER A 186 17.69 6.17 -11.96
CA SER A 186 17.80 7.42 -12.72
C SER A 186 17.13 7.29 -14.09
N LYS A 187 17.32 6.16 -14.78
CA LYS A 187 16.66 5.88 -16.07
C LYS A 187 15.14 5.80 -15.95
N TRP A 188 14.63 5.24 -14.85
CA TRP A 188 13.19 5.25 -14.55
C TRP A 188 12.67 6.68 -14.38
N ASN A 189 13.37 7.50 -13.59
CA ASN A 189 12.97 8.88 -13.33
C ASN A 189 13.09 9.79 -14.57
N GLU A 190 14.09 9.57 -15.42
CA GLU A 190 14.24 10.28 -16.70
C GLU A 190 13.10 9.94 -17.67
N ARG A 191 12.75 8.65 -17.78
CA ARG A 191 11.69 8.22 -18.71
C ARG A 191 10.28 8.54 -18.20
N TYR A 192 10.09 8.43 -16.88
CA TYR A 192 8.80 8.61 -16.22
C TYR A 192 8.91 9.66 -15.10
N PRO A 193 9.11 10.95 -15.45
CA PRO A 193 9.13 12.03 -14.47
C PRO A 193 7.75 12.21 -13.83
N ALA A 194 7.70 12.59 -12.56
CA ALA A 194 6.49 12.61 -11.75
C ALA A 194 5.44 13.61 -12.23
N GLU A 195 5.88 14.73 -12.81
CA GLU A 195 5.05 15.78 -13.36
C GLU A 195 4.19 15.28 -14.53
N ARG A 196 4.70 14.30 -15.28
CA ARG A 196 4.00 13.68 -16.42
C ARG A 196 3.36 12.33 -16.05
N TRP A 197 4.00 11.61 -15.14
CA TRP A 197 3.61 10.30 -14.67
C TRP A 197 3.46 10.33 -13.14
N PRO A 198 2.41 10.97 -12.61
CA PRO A 198 2.18 11.04 -11.17
C PRO A 198 1.84 9.67 -10.60
N VAL A 199 1.38 8.73 -11.44
CA VAL A 199 1.04 7.36 -11.06
C VAL A 199 1.62 6.36 -12.05
N ILE A 200 2.38 5.40 -11.55
CA ILE A 200 2.89 4.26 -12.29
C ILE A 200 2.22 3.00 -11.74
N ALA A 201 1.28 2.43 -12.50
CA ALA A 201 0.46 1.29 -12.07
C ALA A 201 0.86 0.00 -12.81
N PHE A 202 1.62 -0.86 -12.14
CA PHE A 202 2.14 -2.09 -12.72
C PHE A 202 1.12 -3.24 -12.68
N THR A 203 1.07 -4.02 -13.77
CA THR A 203 0.24 -5.23 -13.83
C THR A 203 0.67 -6.35 -12.88
N GLY A 204 1.89 -6.30 -12.36
CA GLY A 204 2.45 -7.20 -11.36
C GLY A 204 3.48 -6.45 -10.52
N ALA A 205 4.01 -7.07 -9.46
CA ALA A 205 5.00 -6.41 -8.63
C ALA A 205 6.26 -6.01 -9.42
N PRO A 206 6.78 -4.76 -9.26
CA PRO A 206 8.05 -4.34 -9.84
C PRO A 206 9.22 -4.90 -9.03
N ALA A 207 9.32 -6.22 -8.98
CA ALA A 207 10.26 -6.95 -8.14
C ALA A 207 10.67 -8.27 -8.82
N SER A 208 11.87 -8.76 -8.49
CA SER A 208 12.28 -10.13 -8.82
C SER A 208 11.69 -11.13 -7.83
N PHE A 209 11.55 -12.39 -8.28
CA PHE A 209 11.27 -13.53 -7.41
C PHE A 209 12.23 -14.69 -7.73
N PRO A 210 12.92 -15.28 -6.74
CA PRO A 210 12.96 -14.88 -5.32
C PRO A 210 13.50 -13.46 -5.11
N ILE A 211 13.24 -12.90 -3.92
CA ILE A 211 13.66 -11.53 -3.61
C ILE A 211 15.19 -11.35 -3.66
N GLN A 212 15.65 -10.22 -4.19
CA GLN A 212 17.07 -9.83 -4.17
C GLN A 212 17.59 -9.71 -2.73
N ILE A 213 18.85 -10.10 -2.52
CA ILE A 213 19.48 -10.10 -1.19
C ILE A 213 19.43 -8.72 -0.52
N ALA A 214 19.63 -7.65 -1.30
CA ALA A 214 19.59 -6.26 -0.82
C ALA A 214 18.25 -5.87 -0.17
N ASN A 215 17.14 -6.51 -0.55
CA ASN A 215 15.81 -6.19 0.00
C ASN A 215 15.42 -7.06 1.21
N ARG A 216 16.21 -8.08 1.58
CA ARG A 216 15.82 -9.02 2.65
C ARG A 216 15.70 -8.35 4.01
N GLU A 217 16.57 -7.38 4.28
CA GLU A 217 16.57 -6.62 5.54
C GLU A 217 15.32 -5.74 5.70
N LEU A 218 14.62 -5.42 4.61
CA LEU A 218 13.39 -4.63 4.64
C LEU A 218 12.25 -5.35 5.37
N HIS A 219 12.34 -6.67 5.57
CA HIS A 219 11.41 -7.42 6.41
C HIS A 219 11.33 -6.86 7.84
N GLN A 220 12.35 -6.17 8.35
CA GLN A 220 12.32 -5.54 9.67
C GLN A 220 11.21 -4.48 9.84
N TYR A 221 10.70 -3.92 8.74
CA TYR A 221 9.62 -2.95 8.73
C TYR A 221 8.23 -3.59 8.65
N LEU A 222 8.14 -4.89 8.34
CA LEU A 222 6.89 -5.66 8.42
C LEU A 222 6.62 -6.06 9.87
N ARG A 223 5.94 -5.18 10.60
CA ARG A 223 5.47 -5.45 11.97
C ARG A 223 4.02 -5.90 11.93
N TRP A 224 3.72 -7.04 12.58
CA TRP A 224 2.37 -7.56 12.67
C TRP A 224 1.40 -6.53 13.25
N SER A 225 0.15 -6.55 12.78
CA SER A 225 -0.93 -5.75 13.33
C SER A 225 -1.17 -6.11 14.80
N VAL A 226 -1.74 -5.18 15.56
CA VAL A 226 -2.05 -5.40 16.98
C VAL A 226 -2.99 -6.60 17.16
N SER A 227 -3.89 -6.85 16.22
CA SER A 227 -4.77 -8.03 16.25
C SER A 227 -3.97 -9.33 16.18
N ILE A 228 -3.12 -9.47 15.16
CA ILE A 228 -2.31 -10.69 14.97
C ILE A 228 -1.35 -10.91 16.15
N GLU A 229 -0.71 -9.86 16.64
CA GLU A 229 0.18 -9.95 17.82
C GLU A 229 -0.57 -10.46 19.05
N ASN A 230 -1.78 -9.96 19.29
CA ASN A 230 -2.59 -10.41 20.42
C ASN A 230 -3.04 -11.87 20.25
N GLU A 231 -3.53 -12.25 19.07
CA GLU A 231 -3.91 -13.62 18.75
C GLU A 231 -2.75 -14.60 18.92
N ALA A 232 -1.56 -14.23 18.44
CA ALA A 232 -0.34 -15.01 18.61
C ALA A 232 0.05 -15.15 20.09
N ARG A 233 0.06 -14.05 20.85
CA ARG A 233 0.35 -14.08 22.29
C ARG A 233 -0.63 -14.93 23.07
N ASP A 234 -1.91 -14.87 22.73
CA ASP A 234 -2.95 -15.65 23.38
C ASP A 234 -2.85 -17.13 23.03
N PHE A 235 -2.54 -17.47 21.79
CA PHE A 235 -2.25 -18.85 21.39
C PHE A 235 -1.04 -19.40 22.15
N ILE A 236 0.08 -18.67 22.18
CA ILE A 236 1.30 -19.07 22.90
C ILE A 236 0.99 -19.30 24.38
N ARG A 237 0.26 -18.38 25.03
CA ARG A 237 -0.04 -18.46 26.46
C ARG A 237 -0.92 -19.64 26.85
N HIS A 238 -1.90 -19.98 26.01
CA HIS A 238 -2.94 -20.95 26.37
C HIS A 238 -2.79 -22.31 25.70
N LYS A 239 -1.97 -22.43 24.64
CA LYS A 239 -1.85 -23.67 23.85
C LYS A 239 -0.44 -24.23 23.82
N LEU A 240 0.59 -23.42 24.03
CA LEU A 240 1.98 -23.89 24.03
C LEU A 240 2.48 -24.20 25.45
N PRO A 241 3.50 -25.06 25.59
CA PRO A 241 4.14 -25.33 26.87
C PRO A 241 4.69 -24.05 27.51
N LYS A 242 4.72 -24.02 28.85
CA LYS A 242 5.40 -22.94 29.57
C LYS A 242 6.90 -22.98 29.26
N GLY A 243 7.47 -21.84 28.88
CA GLY A 243 8.89 -21.70 28.57
C GLY A 243 9.18 -21.77 27.07
N ALA A 244 10.38 -22.23 26.72
CA ALA A 244 10.83 -22.31 25.33
C ALA A 244 10.07 -23.39 24.54
N PHE A 245 9.86 -23.14 23.25
CA PHE A 245 9.25 -24.08 22.32
C PHE A 245 9.95 -24.01 20.95
N ILE A 246 9.81 -25.07 20.15
CA ILE A 246 10.35 -25.14 18.78
C ILE A 246 9.18 -25.02 17.80
N GLY A 247 9.25 -24.04 16.90
CA GLY A 247 8.32 -23.91 15.77
C GLY A 247 8.83 -24.65 14.54
N ILE A 248 8.00 -25.49 13.94
CA ILE A 248 8.30 -26.22 12.70
C ILE A 248 7.21 -25.88 11.68
N HIS A 249 7.61 -25.44 10.48
CA HIS A 249 6.70 -25.23 9.36
C HIS A 249 6.82 -26.42 8.40
N LEU A 250 5.78 -27.27 8.35
CA LEU A 250 5.68 -28.40 7.43
C LEU A 250 4.87 -27.97 6.21
N ARG A 251 5.53 -27.90 5.05
CA ARG A 251 4.97 -27.32 3.83
C ARG A 251 4.08 -28.27 3.04
#